data_AF-A0A0G4MJ25-F1
#
_entry.id   AF-A0A0G4MJ25-F1
#
_cell.length_a   1.000
_cell.length_b   1.000
_cell.length_c   1.000
_cell.angle_alpha   90.00
_cell.angle_beta   90.00
_cell.angle_gamma   90.00
#
_symmetry.space_group_name_H-M   'P 1'
#
loop_
_entity.id
_entity.type
_entity.pdbx_description
1 polymer ?
#
loop_
_entity_poly.entity_id
_entity_poly.type
_entity_poly.pdbx_seq_one_letter_code
_entity_poly.pdbx_strand_id
1 'polypeptide(L)'
;MDQWYLDYGEPTWRDQALEWVANADGKGLETFGNETRNAFEGVLNWLNQWACARSYGLGTKLPFDPKFVVESLSDSTIYMAYYTICHFLHADIYGKEPGTLNVSADQMTDDVWDAIFC
;
A
#
# COMPACT_ATOMS: atom_id res chain seq x y z
N MET A 1 -23.91 -6.15 7.06
CA MET A 1 -23.26 -4.82 7.04
C MET A 1 -22.33 -4.86 5.86
N ASP A 2 -22.46 -3.93 4.93
CA ASP A 2 -21.61 -3.90 3.74
C ASP A 2 -20.17 -3.57 4.16
N GLN A 3 -19.18 -4.24 3.59
CA GLN A 3 -17.76 -4.09 3.90
C GLN A 3 -16.93 -4.30 2.63
N TRP A 4 -15.86 -3.52 2.51
CA TRP A 4 -14.86 -3.64 1.45
C TRP A 4 -13.67 -4.48 1.94
N TYR A 5 -13.18 -5.35 1.07
CA TYR A 5 -12.10 -6.29 1.39
C TYR A 5 -10.99 -6.22 0.36
N LEU A 6 -9.75 -6.40 0.81
CA LEU A 6 -8.63 -6.82 -0.03
C LEU A 6 -8.60 -8.34 -0.10
N ASP A 7 -8.53 -8.90 -1.31
CA ASP A 7 -8.60 -10.35 -1.52
C ASP A 7 -7.22 -11.01 -1.52
N TYR A 8 -6.54 -11.02 -0.37
CA TYR A 8 -5.23 -11.68 -0.24
C TYR A 8 -5.31 -13.21 -0.36
N GLY A 9 -6.52 -13.78 -0.43
CA GLY A 9 -6.73 -15.21 -0.68
C GLY A 9 -6.64 -15.61 -2.15
N GLU A 10 -6.56 -14.64 -3.07
CA GLU A 10 -6.44 -14.92 -4.51
C GLU A 10 -5.15 -15.72 -4.80
N PRO A 11 -5.25 -16.94 -5.38
CA PRO A 11 -4.09 -17.82 -5.53
C PRO A 11 -2.94 -17.20 -6.34
N THR A 12 -3.25 -16.51 -7.43
CA THR A 12 -2.27 -15.84 -8.31
C THR A 12 -1.47 -14.79 -7.55
N TRP A 13 -2.13 -13.97 -6.74
CA TRP A 13 -1.48 -12.93 -5.95
C TRP A 13 -0.66 -13.52 -4.81
N ARG A 14 -1.23 -14.48 -4.08
CA ARG A 14 -0.52 -15.22 -3.01
C ARG A 14 0.74 -15.88 -3.53
N ASP A 15 0.65 -16.59 -4.66
CA ASP A 15 1.77 -17.33 -5.24
C ASP A 15 2.88 -16.37 -5.69
N GLN A 16 2.53 -15.19 -6.22
CA GLN A 16 3.50 -14.13 -6.53
C GLN A 16 4.20 -13.59 -5.28
N ALA A 17 3.48 -13.39 -4.18
CA ALA A 17 4.08 -12.98 -2.91
C ALA A 17 5.00 -14.07 -2.33
N LEU A 18 4.60 -15.35 -2.43
CA LEU A 18 5.42 -16.49 -2.01
C LEU A 18 6.71 -16.59 -2.83
N GLU A 19 6.66 -16.37 -4.15
CA GLU A 19 7.86 -16.32 -5.01
C GLU A 19 8.83 -15.22 -4.54
N TRP A 20 8.29 -14.04 -4.19
CA TRP A 20 9.10 -12.93 -3.68
C TRP A 20 9.77 -13.26 -2.33
N VAL A 21 9.08 -13.95 -1.43
CA VAL A 21 9.63 -14.42 -0.15
C VAL A 21 10.65 -15.56 -0.33
N ALA A 22 10.43 -16.44 -1.32
CA ALA A 22 11.35 -17.53 -1.63
C ALA A 22 12.71 -17.01 -2.10
N ASN A 23 12.73 -15.85 -2.77
CA ASN A 23 13.94 -15.13 -3.17
C ASN A 23 14.95 -16.05 -3.93
N ALA A 24 14.42 -16.91 -4.81
CA ALA A 24 15.21 -17.95 -5.47
C ALA A 24 16.27 -17.40 -6.45
N ASP A 25 16.01 -16.22 -7.02
CA ASP A 25 16.90 -15.52 -7.96
C ASP A 25 17.75 -14.41 -7.29
N GLY A 26 17.62 -14.23 -5.97
CA GLY A 26 18.35 -13.22 -5.20
C GLY A 26 17.80 -11.79 -5.31
N LYS A 27 16.65 -11.57 -5.96
CA LYS A 27 16.04 -10.23 -6.12
C LYS A 27 14.86 -9.95 -5.17
N GLY A 28 14.38 -10.98 -4.50
CA GLY A 28 13.25 -10.93 -3.57
C GLY A 28 13.63 -10.50 -2.15
N LEU A 29 12.83 -10.91 -1.17
CA LEU A 29 13.00 -10.55 0.22
C LEU A 29 14.15 -11.33 0.89
N GLU A 30 15.14 -10.62 1.43
CA GLU A 30 16.10 -11.19 2.38
C GLU A 30 15.53 -11.15 3.79
N THR A 31 15.31 -12.33 4.40
CA THR A 31 14.71 -12.47 5.73
C THR A 31 15.74 -12.58 6.85
N PHE A 32 17.03 -12.69 6.51
CA PHE A 32 18.17 -12.87 7.42
C PHE A 32 18.09 -14.11 8.33
N GLY A 33 17.12 -15.00 8.11
CA GLY A 33 16.88 -16.19 8.90
C GLY A 33 15.71 -17.03 8.39
N ASN A 34 15.82 -18.36 8.57
CA ASN A 34 14.81 -19.32 8.12
C ASN A 34 13.51 -19.22 8.94
N GLU A 35 13.59 -18.90 10.22
CA GLU A 35 12.40 -18.75 11.08
C GLU A 35 11.47 -17.65 10.57
N THR A 36 12.03 -16.48 10.24
CA THR A 36 11.28 -15.36 9.67
C THR A 36 10.68 -15.70 8.30
N ARG A 37 11.42 -16.41 7.44
CA ARG A 37 10.90 -16.88 6.15
C ARG A 37 9.69 -17.80 6.33
N ASN A 38 9.82 -18.82 7.18
CA ASN A 38 8.74 -19.76 7.47
C ASN A 38 7.51 -19.06 8.06
N ALA A 39 7.70 -18.02 8.88
CA ALA A 39 6.61 -17.22 9.40
C ALA A 39 5.86 -16.44 8.30
N PHE A 40 6.58 -15.82 7.35
CA PHE A 40 5.97 -15.19 6.18
C PHE A 40 5.18 -16.19 5.34
N GLU A 41 5.77 -17.33 5.01
CA GLU A 41 5.11 -18.40 4.25
C GLU A 41 3.83 -18.89 4.96
N GLY A 42 3.90 -19.08 6.28
CA GLY A 42 2.74 -19.48 7.07
C GLY A 42 1.61 -18.45 7.03
N VAL A 43 1.94 -17.16 7.17
CA VAL A 43 0.95 -16.07 7.12
C VAL A 43 0.36 -15.94 5.71
N LEU A 44 1.17 -15.95 4.65
CA LEU A 44 0.69 -15.85 3.26
C LEU A 44 -0.27 -17.00 2.89
N ASN A 45 -0.03 -18.21 3.41
CA ASN A 45 -0.94 -19.33 3.18
C ASN A 45 -2.22 -19.29 4.04
N TRP A 46 -2.21 -18.53 5.13
CA TRP A 46 -3.35 -18.37 6.03
C TRP A 46 -4.24 -17.17 5.67
N LEU A 47 -3.64 -16.11 5.10
CA LEU A 47 -4.35 -14.91 4.69
C LEU A 47 -5.45 -15.23 3.67
N ASN A 48 -6.54 -14.49 3.80
CA ASN A 48 -7.69 -14.55 2.91
C ASN A 48 -8.20 -13.10 2.76
N GLN A 49 -9.50 -12.88 2.68
CA GLN A 49 -10.08 -11.55 2.65
C GLN A 49 -9.75 -10.74 3.92
N TRP A 50 -9.24 -9.51 3.73
CA TRP A 50 -8.94 -8.56 4.79
C TRP A 50 -9.86 -7.34 4.70
N ALA A 51 -10.61 -7.07 5.76
CA ALA A 51 -11.51 -5.91 5.82
C ALA A 51 -10.71 -4.60 5.85
N CYS A 52 -10.65 -3.89 4.73
CA CYS A 52 -9.73 -2.76 4.52
C CYS A 52 -10.37 -1.39 4.77
N ALA A 53 -11.64 -1.35 5.17
CA ALA A 53 -12.37 -0.10 5.35
C ALA A 53 -13.21 -0.07 6.64
N ARG A 54 -13.45 1.14 7.15
CA ARG A 54 -14.23 1.40 8.36
C ARG A 54 -15.18 2.58 8.15
N SER A 55 -16.28 2.60 8.88
CA SER A 55 -17.28 3.69 8.81
C SER A 55 -17.00 4.85 9.78
N TYR A 56 -15.95 4.76 10.60
CA TYR A 56 -15.60 5.76 11.61
C TYR A 56 -14.08 5.78 11.84
N GLY A 57 -13.53 6.97 12.10
CA GLY A 57 -12.11 7.20 12.36
C GLY A 57 -11.52 8.28 11.47
N LEU A 58 -10.21 8.53 11.67
CA LEU A 58 -9.41 9.35 10.77
C LEU A 58 -8.79 8.47 9.67
N GLY A 59 -8.54 9.05 8.51
CA GLY A 59 -7.90 8.38 7.38
C GLY A 59 -8.37 8.95 6.04
N THR A 60 -7.99 8.29 4.96
CA THR A 60 -8.40 8.64 3.60
C THR A 60 -9.73 7.98 3.25
N LYS A 61 -10.64 8.72 2.63
CA LYS A 61 -11.92 8.15 2.16
C LYS A 61 -11.71 7.29 0.93
N LEU A 62 -12.46 6.21 0.79
CA LEU A 62 -12.48 5.46 -0.48
C LEU A 62 -12.99 6.40 -1.60
N PRO A 63 -12.29 6.45 -2.76
CA PRO A 63 -12.64 7.40 -3.82
C PRO A 63 -14.00 7.10 -4.47
N PHE A 64 -14.41 5.84 -4.51
CA PHE A 64 -15.68 5.39 -5.09
C PHE A 64 -16.81 5.18 -4.06
N ASP A 65 -16.50 5.14 -2.76
CA ASP A 65 -17.51 5.06 -1.69
C ASP A 65 -17.10 5.88 -0.45
N PRO A 66 -17.31 7.21 -0.47
CA PRO A 66 -16.80 8.12 0.56
C PRO A 66 -17.44 7.96 1.95
N LYS A 67 -18.38 7.02 2.12
CA LYS A 67 -18.93 6.63 3.43
C LYS A 67 -17.93 5.82 4.25
N PHE A 68 -16.97 5.19 3.58
CA PHE A 68 -15.92 4.40 4.21
C PHE A 68 -14.58 5.14 4.15
N VAL A 69 -13.79 4.89 5.19
CA VAL A 69 -12.41 5.36 5.35
C VAL A 69 -11.50 4.13 5.31
N VAL A 70 -10.40 4.22 4.58
CA VAL A 70 -9.37 3.17 4.53
C VAL A 70 -8.78 2.99 5.92
N GLU A 71 -8.64 1.74 6.35
CA GLU A 71 -8.08 1.44 7.67
C GLU A 71 -6.55 1.44 7.68
N SER A 72 -5.98 1.68 8.87
CA SER A 72 -4.56 2.01 9.03
C SER A 72 -3.55 0.95 8.56
N LEU A 73 -3.92 -0.35 8.52
CA LEU A 73 -3.02 -1.39 8.02
C LEU A 73 -3.10 -1.55 6.50
N SER A 74 -4.09 -0.92 5.85
CA SER A 74 -4.31 -0.99 4.40
C SER A 74 -3.73 0.23 3.68
N ASP A 75 -3.74 1.42 4.29
CA ASP A 75 -3.14 2.65 3.72
C ASP A 75 -1.63 2.78 3.97
N SER A 76 -1.02 1.83 4.71
CA SER A 76 0.40 1.86 5.10
C SER A 76 1.27 0.80 4.42
N THR A 77 0.86 0.31 3.25
CA THR A 77 1.53 -0.83 2.57
C THR A 77 2.62 -0.41 1.56
N ILE A 78 2.46 0.75 0.91
CA ILE A 78 3.38 1.20 -0.18
C ILE A 78 3.85 2.66 -0.03
N TYR A 79 3.63 3.28 1.13
CA TYR A 79 3.97 4.69 1.38
C TYR A 79 5.48 5.00 1.26
N MET A 80 6.33 3.98 1.26
CA MET A 80 7.76 4.11 0.98
C MET A 80 8.02 4.70 -0.41
N ALA A 81 7.19 4.39 -1.40
CA ALA A 81 7.27 4.98 -2.73
C ALA A 81 7.01 6.50 -2.68
N TYR A 82 6.04 6.93 -1.88
CA TYR A 82 5.72 8.34 -1.69
C TYR A 82 6.91 9.13 -1.11
N TYR A 83 7.69 8.54 -0.20
CA TYR A 83 8.90 9.20 0.33
C TYR A 83 9.91 9.60 -0.74
N THR A 84 9.95 8.88 -1.88
CA THR A 84 10.90 9.20 -2.96
C THR A 84 10.60 10.53 -3.64
N ILE A 85 9.35 11.02 -3.56
CA ILE A 85 8.92 12.24 -4.25
C ILE A 85 8.32 13.32 -3.35
N CYS A 86 8.00 13.02 -2.09
CA CYS A 86 7.22 13.93 -1.22
C CYS A 86 7.85 15.32 -1.06
N HIS A 87 9.18 15.41 -1.03
CA HIS A 87 9.95 16.65 -0.93
C HIS A 87 9.84 17.57 -2.16
N PHE A 88 9.38 17.04 -3.29
CA PHE A 88 9.03 17.83 -4.46
C PHE A 88 7.59 18.37 -4.40
N LEU A 89 6.71 17.69 -3.67
CA LEU A 89 5.28 17.97 -3.60
C LEU A 89 4.91 18.94 -2.47
N HIS A 90 5.51 18.79 -1.29
CA HIS A 90 5.24 19.66 -0.14
C HIS A 90 6.50 19.93 0.71
N ALA A 91 6.54 21.11 1.34
CA ALA A 91 7.66 21.55 2.17
C ALA A 91 7.44 21.34 3.69
N ASP A 92 6.19 21.13 4.11
CA ASP A 92 5.83 20.87 5.50
C ASP A 92 5.08 19.54 5.65
N ILE A 93 4.96 19.05 6.89
CA ILE A 93 4.35 17.74 7.18
C ILE A 93 2.84 17.70 6.98
N TYR A 94 2.17 18.86 6.90
CA TYR A 94 0.72 18.96 6.70
C TYR A 94 0.33 19.13 5.24
N GLY A 95 1.30 19.29 4.32
CA GLY A 95 1.05 19.49 2.90
C GLY A 95 0.41 20.85 2.58
N LYS A 96 0.66 21.87 3.40
CA LYS A 96 0.10 23.23 3.23
C LYS A 96 1.00 24.13 2.38
N GLU A 97 2.31 23.98 2.57
CA GLU A 97 3.34 24.70 1.83
C GLU A 97 3.74 23.90 0.59
N PRO A 98 3.58 24.45 -0.63
CA PRO A 98 3.96 23.78 -1.85
C PRO A 98 5.45 23.40 -1.86
N GLY A 99 5.75 22.24 -2.45
CA GLY A 99 7.11 21.81 -2.71
C GLY A 99 7.73 22.52 -3.93
N THR A 100 8.93 22.09 -4.31
CA THR A 100 9.72 22.73 -5.37
C THR A 100 9.10 22.65 -6.76
N LEU A 101 8.22 21.68 -7.03
CA LEU A 101 7.51 21.58 -8.31
C LEU A 101 6.25 22.45 -8.36
N ASN A 102 5.83 23.04 -7.24
CA ASN A 102 4.62 23.87 -7.15
C ASN A 102 3.37 23.19 -7.75
N VAL A 103 3.21 21.90 -7.48
CA VAL A 103 2.07 21.07 -7.90
C VAL A 103 1.08 21.01 -6.74
N SER A 104 -0.19 21.32 -7.00
CA SER A 104 -1.24 21.19 -5.98
C SER A 104 -1.79 19.76 -5.91
N ALA A 105 -2.38 19.40 -4.76
CA ALA A 105 -2.87 18.04 -4.53
C ALA A 105 -3.92 17.58 -5.55
N ASP A 106 -4.75 18.50 -6.06
CA ASP A 106 -5.77 18.21 -7.07
C ASP A 106 -5.20 17.93 -8.46
N GLN A 107 -3.94 18.31 -8.72
CA GLN A 107 -3.24 18.00 -9.98
C GLN A 107 -2.64 16.58 -9.99
N MET A 108 -2.51 15.93 -8.84
CA MET A 108 -1.98 14.57 -8.70
C MET A 108 -3.07 13.52 -9.01
N THR A 109 -3.47 13.48 -10.29
CA THR A 109 -4.42 12.50 -10.85
C THR A 109 -3.81 11.11 -11.00
N ASP A 110 -4.64 10.09 -11.23
CA ASP A 110 -4.20 8.71 -11.48
C ASP A 110 -3.17 8.63 -12.63
N ASP A 111 -3.40 9.35 -13.74
CA ASP A 111 -2.46 9.40 -14.88
C ASP A 111 -1.07 9.95 -14.48
N VAL A 112 -1.01 10.88 -13.52
CA VAL A 112 0.25 11.44 -13.02
C VAL A 112 0.97 10.43 -12.13
N TRP A 113 0.24 9.70 -11.29
CA TRP A 113 0.81 8.64 -10.47
C TRP A 113 1.36 7.50 -11.32
N ASP A 114 0.61 7.10 -12.35
CA ASP A 114 1.01 6.09 -13.31
C ASP A 114 2.29 6.52 -14.05
N ALA A 115 2.35 7.76 -14.55
CA ALA A 115 3.55 8.26 -15.24
C ALA A 115 4.82 8.28 -14.38
N ILE A 116 4.70 8.31 -13.04
CA ILE A 116 5.84 8.32 -12.12
C ILE A 116 6.30 6.89 -11.79
N PHE A 117 5.38 5.93 -11.65
CA PHE A 117 5.67 4.62 -11.06
C PHE A 117 5.39 3.41 -11.98
N CYS A 118 4.74 3.58 -13.13
CA CYS A 118 4.34 2.51 -14.05
C CYS A 118 4.93 2.69 -15.45
#